data_AF-A0A7S3FY00-F1
#
_entry.id   AF-A0A7S3FY00-F1
#
_cell.length_a   1.000
_cell.length_b   1.000
_cell.length_c   1.000
_cell.angle_alpha   90.00
_cell.angle_beta   90.00
_cell.angle_gamma   90.00
#
_symmetry.space_group_name_H-M   'P 1'
#
loop_
_entity.id
_entity.type
_entity.pdbx_description
1 polymer ?
#
loop_
_entity_poly.entity_id
_entity_poly.type
_entity_poly.pdbx_seq_one_letter_code
_entity_poly.pdbx_strand_id
1 'polypeptide(L)'
;GNVTVNSGLSILMGDLTSGIMGLIISTAIITVFGEIVPQAVCSRHALYIGANTTWFIYFFMLVTFPISFPISAILDKTLGEEVGNILSKNQMKRMFEMLELENVIKSSERKIIQAALELQEKSAKDVMTPIEQVYMLDINTQLDHRILREIYSKGFSRIPIFDKSKDNIVGILMARDLILINPDKALITLKQLSSIIIRDVIAVEDTDKLEPLLGYFKKGLTHIGIVIQIVQFQ
;
A
#
# COMPACT_ATOMS: atom_id res chain seq x y z
N GLY A 1 -26.52 12.40 -39.38
CA GLY A 1 -26.62 10.93 -39.19
C GLY A 1 -27.86 10.61 -38.39
N ASN A 2 -27.74 10.46 -37.08
CA ASN A 2 -28.85 10.08 -36.19
C ASN A 2 -30.07 11.01 -36.30
N VAL A 3 -29.88 12.32 -36.31
CA VAL A 3 -31.00 13.29 -36.44
C VAL A 3 -31.76 13.09 -37.76
N THR A 4 -31.06 12.86 -38.87
CA THR A 4 -31.69 12.66 -40.19
C THR A 4 -32.51 11.38 -40.26
N VAL A 5 -32.00 10.28 -39.69
CA VAL A 5 -32.71 8.99 -39.64
C VAL A 5 -33.90 9.06 -38.68
N ASN A 6 -33.72 9.70 -37.52
CA ASN A 6 -34.78 9.86 -36.52
C ASN A 6 -35.90 10.76 -37.05
N SER A 7 -35.56 11.89 -37.68
CA SER A 7 -36.54 12.79 -38.30
C SER A 7 -37.23 12.11 -39.49
N GLY A 8 -36.50 11.39 -40.34
CA GLY A 8 -37.08 10.65 -41.46
C GLY A 8 -38.06 9.57 -41.01
N LEU A 9 -37.71 8.77 -40.00
CA LEU A 9 -38.57 7.73 -39.45
C LEU A 9 -39.81 8.31 -38.73
N SER A 10 -39.66 9.43 -38.05
CA SER A 10 -40.77 10.12 -37.38
C SER A 10 -41.77 10.70 -38.39
N ILE A 11 -41.29 11.28 -39.50
CA ILE A 11 -42.13 11.76 -40.60
C ILE A 11 -42.90 10.59 -41.25
N LEU A 12 -42.20 9.51 -41.58
CA LEU A 12 -42.79 8.35 -42.26
C LEU A 12 -43.86 7.65 -41.40
N MET A 13 -43.67 7.60 -40.08
CA MET A 13 -44.65 7.06 -39.14
C MET A 13 -45.83 8.03 -38.88
N GLY A 14 -45.59 9.33 -38.97
CA GLY A 14 -46.64 10.35 -38.95
C GLY A 14 -47.59 10.25 -40.15
N ASP A 15 -47.06 9.92 -41.32
CA ASP A 15 -47.84 9.77 -42.56
C ASP A 15 -48.65 8.45 -42.60
N LEU A 16 -48.18 7.39 -41.94
CA LEU A 16 -48.82 6.07 -41.92
C LEU A 16 -49.87 5.88 -40.81
N THR A 17 -49.97 6.80 -39.84
CA THR A 17 -50.80 6.64 -38.63
C THR A 17 -51.53 7.95 -38.27
N SER A 18 -52.35 7.96 -37.20
CA SER A 18 -52.85 9.22 -36.65
C SER A 18 -51.68 9.98 -35.98
N GLY A 19 -51.51 11.27 -36.26
CA GLY A 19 -50.28 12.01 -35.94
C GLY A 19 -49.77 11.87 -34.49
N ILE A 20 -50.66 11.76 -33.49
CA ILE A 20 -50.27 11.54 -32.08
C ILE A 20 -49.78 10.10 -31.84
N MET A 21 -50.45 9.10 -32.43
CA MET A 21 -50.05 7.70 -32.34
C MET A 21 -48.72 7.46 -33.05
N GLY A 22 -48.52 8.08 -34.23
CA GLY A 22 -47.26 8.03 -34.97
C GLY A 22 -46.10 8.66 -34.22
N LEU A 23 -46.33 9.76 -33.51
CA LEU A 23 -45.33 10.38 -32.65
C LEU A 23 -44.91 9.45 -31.50
N ILE A 24 -45.87 8.83 -30.80
CA ILE A 24 -45.57 7.92 -29.69
C ILE A 24 -44.82 6.67 -30.18
N ILE A 25 -45.30 6.04 -31.26
CA ILE A 25 -44.70 4.83 -31.81
C ILE A 25 -43.31 5.13 -32.38
N SER A 26 -43.15 6.21 -33.15
CA SER A 26 -41.85 6.58 -33.68
C SER A 26 -40.85 6.91 -32.58
N THR A 27 -41.25 7.65 -31.55
CA THR A 27 -40.37 7.96 -30.41
C THR A 27 -39.94 6.68 -29.68
N ALA A 28 -40.85 5.75 -29.44
CA ALA A 28 -40.52 4.48 -28.80
C ALA A 28 -39.55 3.62 -29.64
N ILE A 29 -39.78 3.53 -30.96
CA ILE A 29 -38.92 2.77 -31.86
C ILE A 29 -37.54 3.44 -31.97
N ILE A 30 -37.49 4.77 -32.13
CA ILE A 30 -36.24 5.53 -32.24
C ILE A 30 -35.42 5.41 -30.96
N THR A 31 -36.03 5.57 -29.79
CA THR A 31 -35.31 5.47 -28.53
C THR A 31 -34.75 4.05 -28.34
N VAL A 32 -35.55 3.00 -28.56
CA VAL A 32 -35.06 1.62 -28.37
C VAL A 32 -33.99 1.25 -29.40
N PHE A 33 -34.29 1.38 -30.70
CA PHE A 33 -33.44 0.85 -31.77
C PHE A 33 -32.39 1.84 -32.27
N GLY A 34 -32.68 3.14 -32.21
CA GLY A 34 -31.77 4.19 -32.68
C GLY A 34 -30.79 4.67 -31.61
N GLU A 35 -31.11 4.49 -30.33
CA GLU A 35 -30.32 5.06 -29.23
C GLU A 35 -29.90 3.99 -28.21
N ILE A 36 -30.84 3.35 -27.52
CA ILE A 36 -30.54 2.44 -26.39
C ILE A 36 -29.75 1.21 -26.84
N VAL A 37 -30.18 0.51 -27.90
CA VAL A 37 -29.48 -0.70 -28.37
C VAL A 37 -28.09 -0.39 -28.91
N PRO A 38 -27.90 0.59 -29.83
CA PRO A 38 -26.55 0.96 -30.29
C PRO A 38 -25.64 1.43 -29.16
N GLN A 39 -26.16 2.24 -28.22
CA GLN A 39 -25.38 2.72 -27.08
C GLN A 39 -24.98 1.58 -26.15
N ALA A 40 -25.87 0.62 -25.87
CA ALA A 40 -25.55 -0.56 -25.06
C ALA A 40 -24.48 -1.44 -25.70
N VAL A 41 -24.55 -1.67 -27.02
CA VAL A 41 -23.55 -2.45 -27.77
C VAL A 41 -22.20 -1.73 -27.77
N CYS A 42 -22.19 -0.42 -28.04
CA CYS A 42 -20.99 0.41 -28.03
C CYS A 42 -20.35 0.46 -26.63
N SER A 43 -21.15 0.56 -25.57
CA SER A 43 -20.63 0.58 -24.21
C SER A 43 -20.03 -0.76 -23.79
N ARG A 44 -20.62 -1.89 -24.23
CA ARG A 44 -20.13 -3.24 -23.86
C ARG A 44 -18.89 -3.66 -24.65
N HIS A 45 -18.77 -3.24 -25.91
CA HIS A 45 -17.65 -3.56 -26.79
C HIS A 45 -16.80 -2.32 -27.13
N ALA A 46 -16.79 -1.33 -26.24
CA ALA A 46 -16.15 -0.02 -26.45
C ALA A 46 -14.69 -0.15 -26.92
N LEU A 47 -13.95 -1.10 -26.34
CA LEU A 47 -12.54 -1.31 -26.65
C LEU A 47 -12.33 -1.87 -28.07
N TYR A 48 -13.17 -2.81 -28.51
CA TYR A 48 -13.07 -3.41 -29.85
C TYR A 48 -13.47 -2.41 -30.94
N ILE A 49 -14.60 -1.73 -30.74
CA ILE A 49 -15.11 -0.71 -31.69
C ILE A 49 -14.15 0.48 -31.74
N GLY A 50 -13.62 0.89 -30.58
CA GLY A 50 -12.59 1.94 -30.48
C GLY A 50 -11.33 1.56 -31.25
N ALA A 51 -10.81 0.35 -31.07
CA ALA A 51 -9.62 -0.13 -31.78
C ALA A 51 -9.81 -0.11 -33.31
N ASN A 52 -10.96 -0.56 -33.81
CA ASN A 52 -11.24 -0.57 -35.25
C ASN A 52 -11.45 0.83 -35.85
N THR A 53 -11.92 1.79 -35.05
CA THR A 53 -12.22 3.17 -35.49
C THR A 53 -11.02 4.12 -35.29
N THR A 54 -9.88 3.59 -34.85
CA THR A 54 -8.67 4.38 -34.51
C THR A 54 -8.23 5.33 -35.62
N TRP A 55 -8.27 4.92 -36.89
CA TRP A 55 -7.87 5.78 -38.01
C TRP A 55 -8.74 7.05 -38.14
N PHE A 56 -10.05 6.92 -37.90
CA PHE A 56 -10.98 8.05 -37.92
C PHE A 56 -10.71 9.01 -36.74
N ILE A 57 -10.37 8.47 -35.57
CA ILE A 57 -10.02 9.28 -34.38
C ILE A 57 -8.76 10.11 -34.66
N TYR A 58 -7.73 9.52 -35.25
CA TYR A 58 -6.51 10.26 -35.60
C TYR A 58 -6.74 11.37 -36.60
N PHE A 59 -7.64 11.19 -37.57
CA PHE A 59 -8.03 12.25 -38.49
C PHE A 59 -8.65 13.45 -37.75
N PHE A 60 -9.60 13.21 -36.85
CA PHE A 60 -10.20 14.28 -36.06
C PHE A 60 -9.21 14.93 -35.09
N MET A 61 -8.31 14.12 -34.50
CA MET A 61 -7.24 14.63 -33.65
C MET A 61 -6.34 15.59 -34.43
N LEU A 62 -5.96 15.28 -35.67
CA LEU A 62 -5.16 16.17 -36.52
C LEU A 62 -5.89 17.49 -36.80
N VAL A 63 -7.17 17.42 -37.14
CA VAL A 63 -7.98 18.61 -37.48
C VAL A 63 -8.21 19.50 -36.26
N THR A 64 -8.42 18.90 -35.08
CA THR A 64 -8.70 19.62 -33.84
C THR A 64 -7.43 20.05 -33.09
N PHE A 65 -6.28 19.44 -33.39
CA PHE A 65 -4.97 19.74 -32.81
C PHE A 65 -4.62 21.22 -32.71
N PRO A 66 -4.75 22.07 -33.76
CA PRO A 66 -4.38 23.49 -33.67
C PRO A 66 -5.18 24.28 -32.63
N ILE A 67 -6.39 23.81 -32.28
CA ILE A 67 -7.25 24.42 -31.27
C ILE A 67 -7.04 23.75 -29.91
N SER A 68 -6.91 22.42 -29.90
CA SER A 68 -6.74 21.66 -28.65
C SER A 68 -5.42 21.99 -27.95
N PHE A 69 -4.33 22.16 -28.71
CA PHE A 69 -3.00 22.41 -28.17
C PHE A 69 -2.91 23.67 -27.28
N PRO A 70 -3.35 24.88 -27.72
CA PRO A 70 -3.28 26.07 -26.87
C PRO A 70 -4.21 25.97 -25.66
N ILE A 71 -5.37 25.31 -25.78
CA ILE A 71 -6.29 25.10 -24.66
C ILE A 71 -5.64 24.22 -23.59
N SER A 72 -5.07 23.07 -24.00
CA SER A 72 -4.35 22.18 -23.09
C SER A 72 -3.18 22.90 -22.41
N ALA A 73 -2.37 23.66 -23.15
CA ALA A 73 -1.24 24.40 -22.58
C ALA A 73 -1.66 25.46 -21.54
N ILE A 74 -2.81 26.11 -21.72
CA ILE A 74 -3.37 27.04 -20.73
C ILE A 74 -3.88 26.30 -19.50
N LEU A 75 -4.56 25.16 -19.71
CA LEU A 75 -5.11 24.35 -18.63
C LEU A 75 -3.99 23.74 -17.76
N ASP A 76 -2.97 23.16 -18.37
CA ASP A 76 -1.81 22.58 -17.67
C ASP A 76 -1.06 23.64 -16.86
N LYS A 77 -0.99 24.88 -17.36
CA LYS A 77 -0.35 25.98 -16.64
C LYS A 77 -1.16 26.49 -15.44
N THR A 78 -2.49 26.33 -15.47
CA THR A 78 -3.40 26.86 -14.44
C THR A 78 -3.77 25.82 -13.38
N LEU A 79 -3.90 24.55 -13.78
CA LEU A 79 -4.27 23.44 -12.91
C LEU A 79 -3.07 22.55 -12.53
N GLY A 80 -1.92 22.70 -13.20
CA GLY A 80 -0.79 21.78 -13.14
C GLY A 80 -0.87 20.71 -14.23
N GLU A 81 0.26 20.09 -14.58
CA GLU A 81 0.30 19.01 -15.58
C GLU A 81 -0.67 17.89 -15.19
N GLU A 82 -1.53 17.47 -16.13
CA GLU A 82 -2.18 16.16 -16.06
C GLU A 82 -1.08 15.09 -16.15
N VAL A 83 -0.53 14.68 -15.00
CA VAL A 83 0.36 13.53 -14.90
C VAL A 83 -0.44 12.29 -15.31
N GLY A 84 -0.39 11.96 -16.60
CA GLY A 84 -1.23 10.95 -17.24
C GLY A 84 -1.17 9.61 -16.51
N ASN A 85 -2.34 9.05 -16.17
CA ASN A 85 -2.56 7.66 -15.74
C ASN A 85 -1.62 7.05 -14.69
N ILE A 86 -0.83 7.82 -13.95
CA ILE A 86 -0.08 7.29 -12.81
C ILE A 86 -1.06 7.26 -11.63
N LEU A 87 -1.62 6.08 -11.37
CA LEU A 87 -2.50 5.86 -10.23
C LEU A 87 -1.73 6.19 -8.94
N SER A 88 -2.06 7.31 -8.31
CA SER A 88 -1.50 7.71 -7.03
C SER A 88 -1.79 6.63 -5.98
N LYS A 89 -0.91 6.46 -4.98
CA LYS A 89 -1.14 5.54 -3.85
C LYS A 89 -2.51 5.78 -3.19
N ASN A 90 -2.96 7.03 -3.10
CA ASN A 90 -4.27 7.37 -2.55
C ASN A 90 -5.42 6.89 -3.44
N GLN A 91 -5.26 6.98 -4.76
CA GLN A 91 -6.24 6.46 -5.71
C GLN A 91 -6.25 4.92 -5.68
N MET A 92 -5.08 4.30 -5.53
CA MET A 92 -4.96 2.85 -5.38
C MET A 92 -5.63 2.34 -4.09
N LYS A 93 -5.47 3.04 -2.96
CA LYS A 93 -6.20 2.73 -1.72
C LYS A 93 -7.72 2.79 -1.91
N ARG A 94 -8.23 3.86 -2.54
CA ARG A 94 -9.66 4.01 -2.86
C ARG A 94 -10.17 2.91 -3.79
N MET A 95 -9.38 2.52 -4.79
CA MET A 95 -9.73 1.42 -5.69
C MET A 95 -9.89 0.10 -4.91
N PHE A 96 -8.99 -0.21 -3.98
CA PHE A 96 -9.13 -1.41 -3.14
C PHE A 96 -10.32 -1.32 -2.17
N GLU A 97 -10.69 -0.14 -1.69
CA GLU A 97 -11.92 0.05 -0.91
C GLU A 97 -13.17 -0.27 -1.74
N MET A 98 -13.22 0.18 -3.01
CA MET A 98 -14.32 -0.16 -3.92
C MET A 98 -14.41 -1.66 -4.19
N LEU A 99 -13.26 -2.33 -4.42
CA LEU A 99 -13.21 -3.78 -4.62
C LEU A 99 -13.66 -4.57 -3.38
N GLU A 100 -13.45 -4.05 -2.17
CA GLU A 100 -13.98 -4.64 -0.95
C GLU A 100 -15.51 -4.51 -0.88
N LEU A 101 -16.06 -3.32 -1.22
CA LEU A 101 -17.51 -3.08 -1.26
C LEU A 101 -18.22 -3.97 -2.28
N GLU A 102 -17.58 -4.25 -3.41
CA GLU A 102 -18.09 -5.16 -4.43
C GLU A 102 -17.85 -6.65 -4.09
N ASN A 103 -17.31 -6.97 -2.90
CA ASN A 103 -16.95 -8.32 -2.46
C ASN A 103 -15.97 -9.05 -3.40
N VAL A 104 -15.18 -8.31 -4.18
CA VAL A 104 -14.13 -8.86 -5.05
C VAL A 104 -12.91 -9.26 -4.22
N ILE A 105 -12.58 -8.47 -3.20
CA ILE A 105 -11.51 -8.76 -2.24
C ILE A 105 -12.01 -8.75 -0.81
N LYS A 106 -11.36 -9.52 0.06
CA LYS A 106 -11.66 -9.55 1.50
C LYS A 106 -10.99 -8.39 2.23
N SER A 107 -11.55 -8.00 3.38
CA SER A 107 -10.95 -7.00 4.27
C SER A 107 -9.51 -7.33 4.68
N SER A 108 -9.18 -8.61 4.84
CA SER A 108 -7.82 -9.06 5.15
C SER A 108 -6.85 -8.80 4.00
N GLU A 109 -7.28 -9.02 2.75
CA GLU A 109 -6.46 -8.81 1.56
C GLU A 109 -6.20 -7.33 1.35
N ARG A 110 -7.23 -6.48 1.49
CA ARG A 110 -7.04 -5.02 1.44
C ARG A 110 -6.05 -4.55 2.50
N LYS A 111 -6.16 -5.02 3.75
CA LYS A 111 -5.23 -4.64 4.83
C LYS A 111 -3.78 -5.00 4.49
N ILE A 112 -3.55 -6.18 3.91
CA ILE A 112 -2.22 -6.61 3.49
C ILE A 112 -1.67 -5.70 2.39
N ILE A 113 -2.47 -5.42 1.36
CA ILE A 113 -2.04 -4.57 0.24
C ILE A 113 -1.76 -3.14 0.73
N GLN A 114 -2.63 -2.59 1.57
CA GLN A 114 -2.46 -1.27 2.16
C GLN A 114 -1.19 -1.21 3.02
N ALA A 115 -0.95 -2.20 3.86
CA ALA A 115 0.26 -2.28 4.66
C ALA A 115 1.53 -2.37 3.80
N ALA A 116 1.48 -3.11 2.69
CA ALA A 116 2.59 -3.20 1.74
C ALA A 116 2.91 -1.85 1.07
N LEU A 117 1.87 -1.08 0.69
CA LEU A 117 2.04 0.26 0.12
C LEU A 117 2.64 1.26 1.13
N GLU A 118 2.25 1.15 2.40
CA GLU A 118 2.74 2.00 3.48
C GLU A 118 4.15 1.62 3.95
N LEU A 119 4.54 0.34 3.81
CA LEU A 119 5.86 -0.15 4.21
C LEU A 119 7.01 0.57 3.50
N GLN A 120 6.80 0.99 2.24
CA GLN A 120 7.80 1.72 1.46
C GLN A 120 8.09 3.13 2.00
N GLU A 121 7.14 3.74 2.71
CA GLU A 121 7.28 5.12 3.21
C GLU A 121 7.80 5.15 4.63
N LYS A 122 7.43 4.14 5.43
CA LYS A 122 7.82 4.04 6.83
C LYS A 122 9.31 3.77 7.01
N SER A 123 9.81 4.31 8.11
CA SER A 123 11.18 4.19 8.60
C SER A 123 11.23 3.37 9.89
N ALA A 124 12.42 2.98 10.32
CA ALA A 124 12.65 2.26 11.59
C ALA A 124 12.06 3.03 12.78
N LYS A 125 12.17 4.37 12.77
CA LYS A 125 11.60 5.25 13.79
C LYS A 125 10.08 5.09 13.97
N ASP A 126 9.35 4.80 12.90
CA ASP A 126 7.89 4.75 12.92
C ASP A 126 7.34 3.47 13.57
N VAL A 127 8.18 2.45 13.76
CA VAL A 127 7.78 1.13 14.26
C VAL A 127 8.61 0.60 15.42
N MET A 128 9.68 1.31 15.80
CA MET A 128 10.53 0.91 16.93
C MET A 128 9.80 1.01 18.27
N THR A 129 10.24 0.20 19.23
CA THR A 129 9.81 0.33 20.63
C THR A 129 10.69 1.36 21.33
N PRO A 130 10.14 2.41 21.97
CA PRO A 130 10.92 3.37 22.76
C PRO A 130 11.72 2.67 23.86
N ILE A 131 12.97 3.10 24.07
CA ILE A 131 13.92 2.40 24.94
C ILE A 131 13.44 2.27 26.40
N GLU A 132 12.61 3.21 26.85
CA GLU A 132 12.02 3.21 28.20
C GLU A 132 11.02 2.07 28.40
N GLN A 133 10.42 1.57 27.31
CA GLN A 133 9.46 0.47 27.32
C GLN A 133 10.12 -0.89 27.05
N VAL A 134 11.42 -0.91 26.73
CA VAL A 134 12.15 -2.15 26.45
C VAL A 134 12.54 -2.84 27.76
N TYR A 135 12.23 -4.13 27.84
CA TYR A 135 12.75 -4.99 28.91
C TYR A 135 14.21 -5.35 28.61
N MET A 136 15.11 -4.93 29.49
CA MET A 136 16.55 -5.08 29.33
C MET A 136 17.18 -5.55 30.65
N LEU A 137 18.34 -6.19 30.57
CA LEU A 137 19.10 -6.63 31.74
C LEU A 137 20.49 -6.00 31.75
N ASP A 138 20.98 -5.68 32.93
CA ASP A 138 22.36 -5.21 33.12
C ASP A 138 23.31 -6.41 32.97
N ILE A 139 24.46 -6.21 32.31
CA ILE A 139 25.48 -7.26 32.12
C ILE A 139 26.00 -7.85 33.45
N ASN A 140 25.87 -7.14 34.57
CA ASN A 140 26.30 -7.60 35.89
C ASN A 140 25.17 -8.31 36.66
N THR A 141 23.99 -8.49 36.05
CA THR A 141 22.86 -9.21 36.66
C THR A 141 23.22 -10.67 36.87
N GLN A 142 22.94 -11.19 38.08
CA GLN A 142 23.07 -12.60 38.42
C GLN A 142 21.86 -13.38 37.93
N LEU A 143 22.09 -14.51 37.28
CA LEU A 143 21.04 -15.35 36.71
C LEU A 143 20.48 -16.32 37.77
N ASP A 144 19.88 -15.74 38.81
CA ASP A 144 19.23 -16.46 39.89
C ASP A 144 17.81 -16.95 39.53
N HIS A 145 17.20 -17.75 40.40
CA HIS A 145 15.82 -18.24 40.25
C HIS A 145 14.79 -17.11 40.06
N ARG A 146 15.04 -15.93 40.63
CA ARG A 146 14.12 -14.79 40.55
C ARG A 146 14.16 -14.19 39.15
N ILE A 147 15.34 -13.89 38.62
CA ILE A 147 15.56 -13.34 37.28
C ILE A 147 15.09 -14.32 36.21
N LEU A 148 15.39 -15.61 36.33
CA LEU A 148 14.92 -16.60 35.35
C LEU A 148 13.39 -16.69 35.32
N ARG A 149 12.73 -16.64 36.50
CA ARG A 149 11.27 -16.61 36.59
C ARG A 149 10.70 -15.32 36.02
N GLU A 150 11.36 -14.19 36.24
CA GLU A 150 10.99 -12.89 35.68
C GLU A 150 11.04 -12.95 34.14
N ILE A 151 12.16 -13.40 33.56
CA ILE A 151 12.32 -13.58 32.11
C ILE A 151 11.23 -14.49 31.54
N TYR A 152 10.97 -15.62 32.20
CA TYR A 152 9.91 -16.54 31.81
C TYR A 152 8.52 -15.88 31.82
N SER A 153 8.20 -15.13 32.87
CA SER A 153 6.90 -14.44 33.01
C SER A 153 6.71 -13.33 31.98
N LYS A 154 7.79 -12.67 31.55
CA LYS A 154 7.76 -11.64 30.52
C LYS A 154 7.55 -12.20 29.12
N GLY A 155 8.00 -13.43 28.86
CA GLY A 155 7.77 -14.14 27.59
C GLY A 155 8.59 -13.62 26.39
N PHE A 156 9.56 -12.72 26.60
CA PHE A 156 10.41 -12.23 25.51
C PHE A 156 11.45 -13.26 25.10
N SER A 157 11.59 -13.51 23.79
CA SER A 157 12.59 -14.44 23.27
C SER A 157 14.00 -13.85 23.17
N ARG A 158 14.10 -12.52 23.02
CA ARG A 158 15.35 -11.77 22.82
C ARG A 158 15.35 -10.58 23.76
N ILE A 159 16.36 -10.49 24.61
CA ILE A 159 16.46 -9.48 25.67
C ILE A 159 17.76 -8.71 25.45
N PRO A 160 17.69 -7.40 25.17
CA PRO A 160 18.88 -6.56 25.11
C PRO A 160 19.61 -6.51 26.45
N ILE A 161 20.94 -6.60 26.38
CA ILE A 161 21.84 -6.47 27.53
C ILE A 161 22.56 -5.14 27.42
N PHE A 162 22.59 -4.38 28.52
CA PHE A 162 23.28 -3.10 28.59
C PHE A 162 24.41 -3.11 29.62
N ASP A 163 25.37 -2.20 29.48
CA ASP A 163 26.44 -1.99 30.47
C ASP A 163 26.46 -0.53 30.93
N LYS A 164 26.27 -0.32 32.24
CA LYS A 164 26.23 0.97 32.96
C LYS A 164 25.07 1.90 32.59
N SER A 165 24.83 2.14 31.30
CA SER A 165 23.72 2.96 30.80
C SER A 165 22.82 2.12 29.89
N LYS A 166 21.51 2.37 29.96
CA LYS A 166 20.54 1.74 29.04
C LYS A 166 20.78 2.10 27.58
N ASP A 167 21.46 3.22 27.31
CA ASP A 167 21.82 3.62 25.94
C ASP A 167 23.02 2.81 25.40
N ASN A 168 23.77 2.13 26.27
CA ASN A 168 24.94 1.35 25.91
C ASN A 168 24.60 -0.14 25.81
N ILE A 169 24.07 -0.55 24.66
CA ILE A 169 23.69 -1.93 24.39
C ILE A 169 24.90 -2.73 23.94
N VAL A 170 25.25 -3.76 24.72
CA VAL A 170 26.40 -4.63 24.46
C VAL A 170 26.05 -5.87 23.65
N GLY A 171 24.76 -6.21 23.55
CA GLY A 171 24.29 -7.31 22.73
C GLY A 171 22.93 -7.84 23.16
N ILE A 172 22.60 -9.05 22.73
CA ILE A 172 21.30 -9.67 22.97
C ILE A 172 21.44 -11.06 23.56
N LEU A 173 20.67 -11.29 24.61
CA LEU A 173 20.46 -12.59 25.25
C LEU A 173 19.24 -13.29 24.62
N MET A 174 19.42 -14.54 24.18
CA MET A 174 18.30 -15.38 23.77
C MET A 174 17.76 -16.16 24.98
N ALA A 175 16.47 -16.06 25.26
CA ALA A 175 15.86 -16.73 26.41
C ALA A 175 16.03 -18.26 26.36
N ARG A 176 16.06 -18.86 25.16
CA ARG A 176 16.30 -20.30 24.98
C ARG A 176 17.70 -20.73 25.47
N ASP A 177 18.70 -19.84 25.41
CA ASP A 177 20.08 -20.17 25.78
C ASP A 177 20.20 -20.27 27.33
N LEU A 178 19.21 -19.75 28.07
CA LEU A 178 19.11 -19.86 29.53
C LEU A 178 18.76 -21.28 30.01
N ILE A 179 18.32 -22.19 29.12
CA ILE A 179 17.98 -23.58 29.49
C ILE A 179 19.19 -24.36 30.02
N LEU A 180 20.40 -23.94 29.63
CA LEU A 180 21.65 -24.57 30.03
C LEU A 180 22.17 -24.06 31.38
N ILE A 181 21.49 -23.08 31.98
CA ILE A 181 21.93 -22.41 33.19
C ILE A 181 21.33 -23.10 34.40
N ASN A 182 22.21 -23.50 35.32
CA ASN A 182 21.78 -24.02 36.62
C ASN A 182 21.69 -22.85 37.63
N PRO A 183 20.47 -22.44 38.04
CA PRO A 183 20.27 -21.33 38.96
C PRO A 183 20.77 -21.59 40.38
N ASP A 184 20.98 -22.85 40.77
CA ASP A 184 21.52 -23.20 42.09
C ASP A 184 23.01 -22.83 42.21
N LYS A 185 23.69 -22.65 41.07
CA LYS A 185 25.03 -22.06 40.98
C LYS A 185 24.95 -20.54 40.82
N ALA A 186 24.23 -19.88 41.72
CA ALA A 186 23.79 -18.47 41.68
C ALA A 186 24.89 -17.39 41.52
N LEU A 187 26.16 -17.76 41.34
CA LEU A 187 27.30 -16.85 41.24
C LEU A 187 27.67 -16.48 39.80
N ILE A 188 26.96 -17.00 38.80
CA ILE A 188 27.27 -16.71 37.39
C ILE A 188 26.51 -15.45 36.95
N THR A 189 27.27 -14.40 36.65
CA THR A 189 26.78 -13.15 36.06
C THR A 189 26.68 -13.28 34.55
N LEU A 190 25.79 -12.48 33.93
CA LEU A 190 25.72 -12.37 32.46
C LEU A 190 27.08 -12.04 31.84
N LYS A 191 27.88 -11.21 32.52
CA LYS A 191 29.25 -10.85 32.13
C LYS A 191 30.18 -12.05 31.97
N GLN A 192 30.07 -13.07 32.82
CA GLN A 192 30.91 -14.27 32.75
C GLN A 192 30.50 -15.20 31.62
N LEU A 193 29.26 -15.10 31.14
CA LEU A 193 28.74 -15.90 30.03
C LEU A 193 28.67 -15.12 28.71
N SER A 194 29.12 -13.86 28.70
CA SER A 194 28.93 -12.95 27.56
C SER A 194 29.42 -13.54 26.25
N SER A 195 30.57 -14.20 26.25
CA SER A 195 31.15 -14.84 25.06
C SER A 195 30.36 -16.04 24.51
N ILE A 196 29.38 -16.56 25.27
CA ILE A 196 28.63 -17.78 24.93
C ILE A 196 27.17 -17.45 24.61
N ILE A 197 26.55 -16.56 25.39
CA ILE A 197 25.09 -16.34 25.33
C ILE A 197 24.70 -14.94 24.84
N ILE A 198 25.62 -13.97 24.86
CA ILE A 198 25.36 -12.63 24.34
C ILE A 198 25.81 -12.60 22.89
N ARG A 199 24.88 -12.27 21.99
CA ARG A 199 25.12 -12.20 20.55
C ARG A 199 25.13 -10.75 20.08
N ASP A 200 25.92 -10.50 19.06
CA ASP A 200 25.94 -9.22 18.38
C ASP A 200 24.57 -8.92 17.76
N VAL A 201 24.23 -7.63 17.74
CA VAL A 201 23.01 -7.11 17.15
C VAL A 201 23.36 -6.05 16.13
N ILE A 202 22.58 -5.99 15.05
CA ILE A 202 22.74 -4.93 14.06
C ILE A 202 22.28 -3.60 14.65
N ALA A 203 23.03 -2.54 14.36
CA ALA A 203 22.55 -1.18 14.49
C ALA A 203 21.76 -0.81 13.24
N VAL A 204 20.64 -0.11 13.42
CA VAL A 204 19.75 0.37 12.37
C VAL A 204 19.57 1.86 12.60
N GLU A 205 19.69 2.69 11.56
CA GLU A 205 19.44 4.12 11.70
C GLU A 205 17.94 4.38 11.83
N ASP A 206 17.55 5.40 12.59
CA ASP A 206 16.14 5.77 12.74
C ASP A 206 15.48 6.13 11.40
N THR A 207 16.26 6.63 10.45
CA THR A 207 15.85 6.97 9.07
C THR A 207 15.79 5.78 8.10
N ASP A 208 16.31 4.61 8.46
CA ASP A 208 16.34 3.45 7.56
C ASP A 208 14.93 3.01 7.16
N LYS A 209 14.72 2.73 5.87
CA LYS A 209 13.42 2.31 5.34
C LYS A 209 13.07 0.88 5.72
N LEU A 210 11.79 0.62 5.98
CA LEU A 210 11.34 -0.70 6.43
C LEU A 210 11.40 -1.79 5.37
N GLU A 211 11.23 -1.47 4.08
CA GLU A 211 11.33 -2.45 2.99
C GLU A 211 12.70 -3.15 2.95
N PRO A 212 13.85 -2.43 2.84
CA PRO A 212 15.15 -3.08 2.86
C PRO A 212 15.45 -3.78 4.19
N LEU A 213 15.01 -3.20 5.32
CA LEU A 213 15.19 -3.81 6.64
C LEU A 213 14.44 -5.14 6.78
N LEU A 214 13.20 -5.22 6.28
CA LEU A 214 12.43 -6.46 6.21
C LEU A 214 13.14 -7.48 5.32
N GLY A 215 13.68 -7.04 4.18
CA GLY A 215 14.50 -7.88 3.30
C GLY A 215 15.72 -8.46 4.03
N TYR A 216 16.37 -7.65 4.87
CA TYR A 216 17.50 -8.09 5.70
C TYR A 216 17.07 -9.14 6.75
N PHE A 217 15.99 -8.90 7.49
CA PHE A 217 15.46 -9.87 8.45
C PHE A 217 15.01 -11.19 7.80
N LYS A 218 14.46 -11.15 6.58
CA LYS A 218 14.07 -12.35 5.83
C LYS A 218 15.25 -13.24 5.44
N LYS A 219 16.49 -12.73 5.40
CA LYS A 219 17.70 -13.55 5.19
C LYS A 219 18.02 -14.45 6.39
N GLY A 220 17.35 -14.26 7.53
CA GLY A 220 17.49 -15.12 8.71
C GLY A 220 18.74 -14.86 9.56
N LEU A 221 19.48 -13.77 9.30
CA LEU A 221 20.68 -13.42 10.06
C LEU A 221 20.34 -12.87 11.45
N THR A 222 19.26 -12.10 11.56
CA THR A 222 18.74 -11.57 12.82
C THR A 222 17.24 -11.30 12.71
N HIS A 223 16.58 -11.17 13.86
CA HIS A 223 15.15 -10.86 13.99
C HIS A 223 14.90 -9.61 14.84
N ILE A 224 15.96 -8.89 15.19
CA ILE A 224 15.94 -7.69 16.01
C ILE A 224 17.13 -6.81 15.62
N GLY A 225 16.92 -5.51 15.64
CA GLY A 225 17.95 -4.49 15.46
C GLY A 225 17.81 -3.43 16.55
N ILE A 226 18.92 -2.81 16.93
CA ILE A 226 18.91 -1.66 17.84
C ILE A 226 18.87 -0.40 16.99
N VAL A 227 17.84 0.42 17.20
CA VAL A 227 17.71 1.67 16.46
C VAL A 227 18.59 2.72 17.12
N ILE A 228 19.44 3.35 16.32
CA ILE A 228 20.35 4.42 16.74
C ILE A 228 19.97 5.73 16.06
N GLN A 229 20.20 6.84 16.76
CA GLN A 229 20.07 8.17 16.21
C GLN A 229 21.47 8.80 16.11
N ILE A 230 21.88 9.17 14.90
CA ILE A 230 23.15 9.85 14.68
C ILE A 230 22.95 11.33 15.04
N VAL A 231 23.46 11.73 16.21
CA VAL A 231 23.54 13.13 16.59
C VAL A 231 24.80 13.71 15.96
N GLN A 232 24.66 14.41 14.83
CA GLN A 232 25.76 15.21 14.30
C GLN A 232 25.98 16.41 15.23
N PHE A 233 27.12 16.43 15.91
CA PHE A 233 27.60 17.61 16.60
C PHE A 233 28.07 18.62 15.54
N GLN A 234 27.34 19.73 15.39
CA GLN A 234 27.82 20.93 14.71
C GLN A 234 28.74 21.75 15.62
#